data_AF-A0A2E2BS61-F1
#
_entry.id   AF-A0A2E2BS61-F1
#
_cell.length_a   1.000
_cell.length_b   1.000
_cell.length_c   1.000
_cell.angle_alpha   90.00
_cell.angle_beta   90.00
_cell.angle_gamma   90.00
#
_symmetry.space_group_name_H-M   'P 1'
#
loop_
_entity.id
_entity.type
_entity.pdbx_description
1 polymer ?
#
loop_
_entity_poly.entity_id
_entity_poly.type
_entity_poly.pdbx_seq_one_letter_code
_entity_poly.pdbx_strand_id
1 'polypeptide(L)'
;MDKEQVRSLTLAFLMIGSVMLGLFFLGVETDVSDRPPTITGEEPGDFLVGEKTSVTVTVTDESVEEIYLEVSLNNAQLPDTYLDENGQYVVDITGLNPGTHSLSILARDYLNQETNWETQFTISYPDEGVTEIFLDNFATTINHGSDAILSGNLSHSSIETCEFVWSDSDIDDSSLNVGINENGHFTMDFPELEENLTITMEAKCGINITTTDRVTIHYIVEKSEADSSSN
;
A
#
# COMPACT_ATOMS: atom_id res chain seq x y z
N MET A 1 6.53 45.48 -83.75
CA MET A 1 6.06 44.49 -82.76
C MET A 1 4.69 44.03 -83.23
N ASP A 2 4.61 42.79 -83.73
CA ASP A 2 3.43 42.31 -84.44
C ASP A 2 2.23 42.16 -83.50
N LYS A 3 1.04 42.46 -84.02
CA LYS A 3 -0.25 42.46 -83.29
C LYS A 3 -0.54 41.10 -82.62
N GLU A 4 0.05 40.02 -83.12
CA GLU A 4 -0.06 38.67 -82.58
C GLU A 4 0.85 38.41 -81.37
N GLN A 5 2.06 38.98 -81.33
CA GLN A 5 2.96 38.89 -80.16
C GLN A 5 2.38 39.60 -78.94
N VAL A 6 1.71 40.74 -79.14
CA VAL A 6 1.07 41.49 -78.04
C VAL A 6 -0.12 40.72 -77.46
N ARG A 7 -0.91 40.05 -78.31
CA ARG A 7 -2.06 39.22 -77.88
C ARG A 7 -1.62 37.98 -77.10
N SER A 8 -0.53 37.34 -77.54
CA SER A 8 0.06 36.17 -76.88
C SER A 8 0.66 36.53 -75.51
N LEU A 9 1.35 37.67 -75.41
CA LEU A 9 1.93 38.14 -74.15
C LEU A 9 0.85 38.49 -73.10
N THR A 10 -0.27 39.09 -73.53
CA THR A 10 -1.40 39.38 -72.64
C THR A 10 -2.13 38.13 -72.16
N LEU A 11 -2.27 37.09 -72.99
CA LEU A 11 -2.87 35.82 -72.55
C LEU A 11 -1.95 35.07 -71.58
N ALA A 12 -0.64 35.08 -71.81
CA ALA A 12 0.33 34.45 -70.91
C ALA A 12 0.33 35.12 -69.52
N PHE A 13 0.25 36.45 -69.45
CA PHE A 13 0.12 37.18 -68.18
C PHE A 13 -1.20 36.87 -67.45
N LEU A 14 -2.30 36.69 -68.19
CA LEU A 14 -3.61 36.39 -67.61
C LEU A 14 -3.69 34.93 -67.07
N MET A 15 -3.02 34.00 -67.74
CA MET A 15 -2.88 32.60 -67.31
C MET A 15 -1.97 32.46 -66.07
N ILE A 16 -0.92 33.27 -65.95
CA ILE A 16 -0.04 33.28 -64.75
C ILE A 16 -0.73 33.98 -63.58
N GLY A 17 -1.49 35.05 -63.85
CA GLY A 17 -2.29 35.74 -62.83
C GLY A 17 -3.41 34.89 -62.24
N SER A 18 -4.06 34.03 -63.04
CA SER A 18 -5.13 33.15 -62.53
C SER A 18 -4.61 32.01 -61.65
N VAL A 19 -3.41 31.47 -61.94
CA VAL A 19 -2.77 30.44 -61.10
C VAL A 19 -2.31 31.02 -59.75
N MET A 20 -1.82 32.27 -59.73
CA MET A 20 -1.45 32.95 -58.48
C MET A 20 -2.65 33.34 -57.62
N LEU A 21 -3.80 33.69 -58.21
CA LEU A 21 -5.03 33.97 -57.45
C LEU A 21 -5.71 32.72 -56.88
N GLY A 22 -5.52 31.55 -57.51
CA GLY A 22 -6.02 30.27 -56.99
C GLY A 22 -5.25 29.75 -55.77
N LEU A 23 -4.01 30.19 -55.58
CA LEU A 23 -3.17 29.78 -54.43
C LEU A 23 -3.43 30.58 -53.15
N PHE A 24 -4.15 31.71 -53.22
CA PHE A 24 -4.53 32.50 -52.03
C PHE A 24 -5.84 32.05 -51.38
N PHE A 25 -6.60 31.13 -52.01
CA PHE A 25 -7.83 30.55 -51.45
C PHE A 25 -7.65 29.13 -50.91
N LEU A 26 -6.42 28.62 -50.81
CA LEU A 26 -6.10 27.64 -49.78
C LEU A 26 -5.92 28.42 -48.49
N GLY A 27 -7.05 28.91 -47.97
CA GLY A 27 -7.19 29.04 -46.54
C GLY A 27 -6.84 27.66 -46.00
N VAL A 28 -5.64 27.55 -45.45
CA VAL A 28 -5.34 26.52 -44.48
C VAL A 28 -6.29 26.85 -43.33
N GLU A 29 -7.55 26.39 -43.44
CA GLU A 29 -8.25 25.88 -42.29
C GLU A 29 -7.27 24.86 -41.73
N THR A 30 -6.51 25.29 -40.73
CA THR A 30 -5.99 24.36 -39.76
C THR A 30 -7.25 23.73 -39.21
N ASP A 31 -7.64 22.62 -39.82
CA ASP A 31 -8.55 21.66 -39.26
C ASP A 31 -7.92 21.35 -37.91
N VAL A 32 -8.37 22.06 -36.87
CA VAL A 32 -8.26 21.57 -35.50
C VAL A 32 -9.25 20.43 -35.48
N SER A 33 -8.85 19.33 -36.14
CA SER A 33 -9.58 18.08 -36.13
C SER A 33 -9.74 17.76 -34.67
N ASP A 34 -10.99 17.83 -34.21
CA ASP A 34 -11.40 17.55 -32.84
C ASP A 34 -10.75 16.27 -32.34
N ARG A 35 -10.19 16.32 -31.13
CA ARG A 35 -9.43 15.23 -30.52
C ARG A 35 -10.10 14.80 -29.22
N PRO A 36 -9.88 13.55 -28.80
CA PRO A 36 -10.37 13.14 -27.49
C PRO A 36 -9.59 13.88 -26.39
N PRO A 37 -10.23 14.11 -25.22
CA PRO A 37 -9.56 14.67 -24.06
C PRO A 37 -8.33 13.86 -23.67
N THR A 38 -7.31 14.50 -23.10
CA THR A 38 -6.14 13.81 -22.55
C THR A 38 -6.13 13.92 -21.04
N ILE A 39 -5.98 12.80 -20.33
CA ILE A 39 -5.89 12.74 -18.87
C ILE A 39 -4.44 12.46 -18.47
N THR A 40 -3.90 13.28 -17.57
CA THR A 40 -2.61 13.06 -16.90
C THR A 40 -2.84 13.11 -15.40
N GLY A 41 -2.62 12.00 -14.72
CA GLY A 41 -2.81 11.88 -13.26
C GLY A 41 -1.52 11.67 -12.50
N GLU A 42 -1.53 12.06 -11.23
CA GLU A 42 -0.55 11.54 -10.28
C GLU A 42 -0.75 10.04 -10.08
N GLU A 43 0.34 9.27 -10.09
CA GLU A 43 0.33 7.86 -9.67
C GLU A 43 0.75 7.81 -8.19
N PRO A 44 -0.21 7.70 -7.24
CA PRO A 44 0.09 7.76 -5.81
C PRO A 44 0.98 6.62 -5.30
N GLY A 45 1.02 5.47 -5.99
CA GLY A 45 1.84 4.32 -5.58
C GLY A 45 1.42 3.75 -4.23
N ASP A 46 2.38 3.27 -3.45
CA ASP A 46 2.12 2.73 -2.11
C ASP A 46 2.52 3.75 -1.04
N PHE A 47 1.66 3.95 -0.05
CA PHE A 47 1.88 4.90 1.04
C PHE A 47 1.24 4.44 2.35
N LEU A 48 1.66 5.01 3.47
CA LEU A 48 1.09 4.73 4.78
C LEU A 48 -0.19 5.52 5.00
N VAL A 49 -1.07 4.99 5.85
CA VAL A 49 -2.29 5.67 6.26
C VAL A 49 -1.99 7.09 6.76
N GLY A 50 -2.62 8.08 6.13
CA GLY A 50 -2.45 9.50 6.47
C GLY A 50 -1.29 10.23 5.79
N GLU A 51 -0.42 9.57 5.02
CA GLU A 51 0.67 10.24 4.29
C GLU A 51 0.17 11.06 3.09
N LYS A 52 -0.86 10.55 2.40
CA LYS A 52 -1.47 11.21 1.25
C LYS A 52 -2.97 11.33 1.45
N THR A 53 -3.50 12.52 1.19
CA THR A 53 -4.91 12.86 1.40
C THR A 53 -5.66 13.11 0.10
N SER A 54 -4.97 13.29 -1.02
CA SER A 54 -5.60 13.57 -2.30
C SER A 54 -4.79 13.05 -3.48
N VAL A 55 -5.47 12.75 -4.59
CA VAL A 55 -4.86 12.45 -5.89
C VAL A 55 -5.32 13.50 -6.89
N THR A 56 -4.37 14.22 -7.48
CA THR A 56 -4.67 15.24 -8.48
C THR A 56 -4.59 14.66 -9.88
N VAL A 57 -5.57 14.96 -10.71
CA VAL A 57 -5.55 14.68 -12.14
C VAL A 57 -5.78 15.94 -12.95
N THR A 58 -5.13 16.03 -14.10
CA THR A 58 -5.30 17.12 -15.06
C THR A 58 -5.89 16.55 -16.35
N VAL A 59 -6.96 17.15 -16.81
CA VAL A 59 -7.60 16.85 -18.09
C VAL A 59 -7.40 18.04 -19.01
N THR A 60 -6.83 17.79 -20.18
CA THR A 60 -6.55 18.81 -21.19
C THR A 60 -7.28 18.47 -22.48
N ASP A 61 -7.92 19.46 -23.07
CA ASP A 61 -8.71 19.34 -24.30
C ASP A 61 -8.78 20.68 -25.04
N GLU A 62 -9.30 20.70 -26.26
CA GLU A 62 -9.61 21.93 -26.99
C GLU A 62 -10.64 22.81 -26.23
N SER A 63 -11.62 22.19 -25.55
CA SER A 63 -12.67 22.91 -24.80
C SER A 63 -12.92 22.30 -23.42
N VAL A 64 -12.10 22.66 -22.43
CA VAL A 64 -12.17 22.13 -21.05
C VAL A 64 -13.53 22.33 -20.38
N GLU A 65 -14.25 23.42 -20.68
CA GLU A 65 -15.58 23.71 -20.11
C GLU A 65 -16.67 22.73 -20.57
N GLU A 66 -16.44 22.02 -21.69
CA GLU A 66 -17.40 21.08 -22.27
C GLU A 66 -17.07 19.61 -21.95
N ILE A 67 -16.10 19.38 -21.07
CA ILE A 67 -15.73 18.03 -20.62
C ILE A 67 -16.70 17.56 -19.54
N TYR A 68 -17.25 16.37 -19.76
CA TYR A 68 -17.95 15.59 -18.75
C TYR A 68 -17.00 14.56 -18.13
N LEU A 69 -16.91 14.56 -16.79
CA LEU A 69 -16.00 13.72 -16.03
C LEU A 69 -16.77 12.70 -15.19
N GLU A 70 -16.46 11.42 -15.34
CA GLU A 70 -16.89 10.37 -14.41
C GLU A 70 -15.70 9.84 -13.64
N VAL A 71 -15.76 9.92 -12.32
CA VAL A 71 -14.72 9.38 -11.45
C VAL A 71 -15.30 8.27 -10.61
N SER A 72 -14.58 7.15 -10.54
CA SER A 72 -14.94 6.03 -9.68
C SER A 72 -13.77 5.64 -8.79
N LEU A 73 -14.06 5.44 -7.51
CA LEU A 73 -13.13 4.95 -6.50
C LEU A 73 -13.64 3.60 -6.00
N ASN A 74 -12.84 2.55 -6.12
CA ASN A 74 -13.22 1.17 -5.79
C ASN A 74 -14.53 0.74 -6.49
N ASN A 75 -14.68 1.10 -7.77
CA ASN A 75 -15.87 0.86 -8.58
C ASN A 75 -17.15 1.60 -8.09
N ALA A 76 -17.04 2.50 -7.12
CA ALA A 76 -18.12 3.36 -6.70
C ALA A 76 -17.95 4.74 -7.36
N GLN A 77 -18.96 5.19 -8.10
CA GLN A 77 -18.94 6.51 -8.74
C GLN A 77 -19.02 7.61 -7.67
N LEU A 78 -18.12 8.57 -7.78
CA LEU A 78 -18.12 9.76 -6.92
C LEU A 78 -19.12 10.80 -7.47
N PRO A 79 -19.89 11.46 -6.61
CA PRO A 79 -20.74 12.57 -7.03
C PRO A 79 -19.91 13.84 -7.27
N ASP A 80 -20.51 14.82 -7.96
CA ASP A 80 -20.01 16.19 -8.09
C ASP A 80 -18.59 16.32 -8.67
N THR A 81 -18.31 15.58 -9.74
CA THR A 81 -17.04 15.55 -10.45
C THR A 81 -16.92 16.69 -11.47
N TYR A 82 -16.34 17.82 -11.05
CA TYR A 82 -16.15 19.00 -11.90
C TYR A 82 -14.68 19.40 -11.97
N LEU A 83 -14.19 19.72 -13.18
CA LEU A 83 -12.86 20.27 -13.38
C LEU A 83 -12.82 21.73 -12.92
N ASP A 84 -11.67 22.16 -12.39
CA ASP A 84 -11.39 23.56 -12.09
C ASP A 84 -11.05 24.37 -13.36
N GLU A 85 -10.79 25.68 -13.21
CA GLU A 85 -10.42 26.58 -14.31
C GLU A 85 -9.13 26.17 -15.06
N ASN A 86 -8.30 25.29 -14.46
CA ASN A 86 -7.07 24.78 -15.03
C ASN A 86 -7.23 23.36 -15.61
N GLY A 87 -8.45 22.82 -15.65
CA GLY A 87 -8.70 21.44 -16.04
C GLY A 87 -8.24 20.42 -15.02
N GLN A 88 -8.12 20.77 -13.74
CA GLN A 88 -7.73 19.85 -12.68
C GLN A 88 -8.93 19.33 -11.88
N TYR A 89 -8.85 18.06 -11.49
CA TYR A 89 -9.75 17.46 -10.51
C TYR A 89 -8.94 16.84 -9.38
N VAL A 90 -9.36 17.09 -8.14
CA VAL A 90 -8.70 16.58 -6.94
C VAL A 90 -9.60 15.53 -6.31
N VAL A 91 -9.17 14.28 -6.36
CA VAL A 91 -9.83 13.17 -5.68
C VAL A 91 -9.45 13.22 -4.21
N ASP A 92 -10.42 13.38 -3.32
CA ASP A 92 -10.21 13.22 -1.89
C ASP A 92 -10.12 11.73 -1.54
N ILE A 93 -8.98 11.31 -0.98
CA ILE A 93 -8.73 9.94 -0.50
C ILE A 93 -8.55 9.91 1.02
N THR A 94 -8.94 10.98 1.70
CA THR A 94 -8.87 11.09 3.16
C THR A 94 -9.81 10.07 3.81
N GLY A 95 -9.31 9.36 4.82
CA GLY A 95 -10.11 8.41 5.59
C GLY A 95 -10.37 7.07 4.88
N LEU A 96 -9.68 6.80 3.77
CA LEU A 96 -9.65 5.45 3.23
C LEU A 96 -8.95 4.49 4.20
N ASN A 97 -9.57 3.33 4.40
CA ASN A 97 -8.99 2.27 5.22
C ASN A 97 -7.77 1.65 4.51
N PRO A 98 -6.83 1.05 5.24
CA PRO A 98 -5.75 0.30 4.62
C PRO A 98 -6.24 -0.82 3.71
N GLY A 99 -5.54 -1.02 2.60
CA GLY A 99 -5.90 -1.92 1.53
C GLY A 99 -5.52 -1.39 0.16
N THR A 100 -5.87 -2.16 -0.86
CA THR A 100 -5.67 -1.78 -2.26
C THR A 100 -6.90 -1.06 -2.78
N HIS A 101 -6.68 0.10 -3.40
CA HIS A 101 -7.73 0.94 -3.97
C HIS A 101 -7.52 1.14 -5.46
N SER A 102 -8.62 1.18 -6.21
CA SER A 102 -8.62 1.49 -7.64
C SER A 102 -9.31 2.83 -7.89
N LEU A 103 -8.68 3.65 -8.72
CA LEU A 103 -9.24 4.91 -9.19
C LEU A 103 -9.34 4.84 -10.72
N SER A 104 -10.54 5.07 -11.26
CA SER A 104 -10.80 5.14 -12.69
C SER A 104 -11.49 6.45 -13.01
N ILE A 105 -11.01 7.11 -14.07
CA ILE A 105 -11.48 8.41 -14.52
C ILE A 105 -11.75 8.33 -16.00
N LEU A 106 -13.01 8.59 -16.37
CA LEU A 106 -13.46 8.70 -17.74
C LEU A 106 -13.74 10.18 -18.03
N ALA A 107 -13.03 10.76 -18.99
CA ALA A 107 -13.31 12.09 -19.52
C ALA A 107 -13.96 11.95 -20.91
N ARG A 108 -15.01 12.73 -21.14
CA ARG A 108 -15.75 12.77 -22.40
C ARG A 108 -15.96 14.20 -22.87
N ASP A 109 -15.66 14.48 -24.14
CA ASP A 109 -15.93 15.78 -24.78
C ASP A 109 -17.39 15.90 -25.27
N TYR A 110 -17.71 17.05 -25.89
CA TYR A 110 -19.04 17.33 -26.46
C TYR A 110 -19.40 16.48 -27.69
N LEU A 111 -18.40 15.91 -28.38
CA LEU A 111 -18.59 14.95 -29.48
C LEU A 111 -18.66 13.49 -29.00
N ASN A 112 -18.59 13.26 -27.69
CA ASN A 112 -18.55 11.95 -27.04
C ASN A 112 -17.29 11.13 -27.35
N GLN A 113 -16.16 11.78 -27.65
CA GLN A 113 -14.89 11.09 -27.65
C GLN A 113 -14.41 10.93 -26.20
N GLU A 114 -13.86 9.76 -25.89
CA GLU A 114 -13.60 9.34 -24.53
C GLU A 114 -12.13 8.98 -24.33
N THR A 115 -11.63 9.33 -23.15
CA THR A 115 -10.36 8.83 -22.63
C THR A 115 -10.57 8.30 -21.22
N ASN A 116 -10.05 7.10 -20.97
CA ASN A 116 -10.05 6.49 -19.65
C ASN A 116 -8.64 6.49 -19.09
N TRP A 117 -8.51 6.82 -17.81
CA TRP A 117 -7.29 6.72 -17.04
C TRP A 117 -7.56 5.95 -15.77
N GLU A 118 -6.73 4.95 -15.49
CA GLU A 118 -6.87 4.08 -14.34
C GLU A 118 -5.54 4.01 -13.59
N THR A 119 -5.64 4.04 -12.26
CA THR A 119 -4.50 3.80 -11.37
C THR A 119 -4.93 2.96 -10.18
N GLN A 120 -3.95 2.28 -9.58
CA GLN A 120 -4.13 1.49 -8.38
C GLN A 120 -3.08 1.92 -7.35
N PHE A 121 -3.48 1.95 -6.08
CA PHE A 121 -2.61 2.31 -4.98
C PHE A 121 -2.91 1.51 -3.73
N THR A 122 -1.91 1.37 -2.86
CA THR A 122 -2.04 0.63 -1.61
C THR A 122 -1.82 1.54 -0.43
N ILE A 123 -2.75 1.51 0.52
CA ILE A 123 -2.63 2.16 1.82
C ILE A 123 -2.26 1.09 2.84
N SER A 124 -1.13 1.25 3.53
CA SER A 124 -0.69 0.32 4.57
C SER A 124 -0.67 0.96 5.95
N TYR A 125 -0.75 0.14 6.99
CA TYR A 125 -0.44 0.60 8.35
C TYR A 125 1.06 0.85 8.49
N PRO A 126 1.49 1.77 9.38
CA PRO A 126 2.89 1.87 9.73
C PRO A 126 3.40 0.54 10.30
N ASP A 127 4.69 0.27 10.11
CA ASP A 127 5.32 -0.91 10.68
C ASP A 127 5.26 -0.86 12.22
N GLU A 128 4.77 -1.93 12.83
CA GLU A 128 4.68 -2.08 14.29
C GLU A 128 5.88 -2.87 14.85
N GLY A 129 6.82 -3.28 14.00
CA GLY A 129 8.01 -4.02 14.40
C GLY A 129 7.75 -5.51 14.61
N VAL A 130 8.82 -6.22 14.95
CA VAL A 130 8.80 -7.67 15.18
C VAL A 130 8.71 -7.99 16.66
N THR A 131 7.98 -9.05 16.96
CA THR A 131 7.91 -9.66 18.29
C THR A 131 9.10 -10.60 18.44
N GLU A 132 9.86 -10.49 19.52
CA GLU A 132 11.00 -11.36 19.81
C GLU A 132 11.09 -11.69 21.30
N ILE A 133 11.22 -12.98 21.61
CA ILE A 133 11.41 -13.51 22.97
C ILE A 133 12.90 -13.76 23.18
N PHE A 134 13.52 -12.96 24.05
CA PHE A 134 14.90 -13.16 24.47
C PHE A 134 14.94 -13.87 25.82
N LEU A 135 15.61 -15.02 25.88
CA LEU A 135 15.79 -15.75 27.13
C LEU A 135 17.13 -15.38 27.76
N ASP A 136 17.12 -15.20 29.08
CA ASP A 136 18.34 -15.06 29.86
C ASP A 136 19.11 -16.40 29.87
N ASN A 137 20.31 -16.40 30.41
CA ASN A 137 21.05 -17.65 30.60
C ASN A 137 20.47 -18.42 31.79
N PHE A 138 19.91 -19.61 31.52
CA PHE A 138 19.36 -20.51 32.54
C PHE A 138 19.95 -21.93 32.42
N ALA A 139 19.82 -22.73 33.47
CA ALA A 139 20.21 -24.14 33.45
C ALA A 139 19.05 -25.00 32.94
N THR A 140 19.30 -25.81 31.91
CA THR A 140 18.32 -26.79 31.39
C THR A 140 18.39 -28.13 32.12
N THR A 141 19.49 -28.42 32.81
CA THR A 141 19.66 -29.64 33.60
C THR A 141 19.52 -29.31 35.08
N ILE A 142 18.52 -29.90 35.74
CA ILE A 142 18.13 -29.57 37.11
C ILE A 142 18.14 -30.86 37.95
N ASN A 143 18.52 -30.76 39.22
CA ASN A 143 18.46 -31.92 40.12
C ASN A 143 17.01 -32.22 40.52
N HIS A 144 16.69 -33.50 40.71
CA HIS A 144 15.38 -33.93 41.19
C HIS A 144 14.93 -33.17 42.46
N GLY A 145 13.73 -32.61 42.41
CA GLY A 145 13.12 -31.83 43.49
C GLY A 145 13.70 -30.42 43.68
N SER A 146 14.50 -29.93 42.73
CA SER A 146 15.00 -28.54 42.74
C SER A 146 14.13 -27.63 41.88
N ASP A 147 14.15 -26.33 42.19
CA ASP A 147 13.42 -25.32 41.45
C ASP A 147 14.15 -24.95 40.14
N ALA A 148 13.39 -24.71 39.08
CA ALA A 148 13.87 -24.07 37.86
C ALA A 148 13.29 -22.66 37.73
N ILE A 149 14.15 -21.70 37.40
CA ILE A 149 13.76 -20.31 37.15
C ILE A 149 14.06 -20.01 35.69
N LEU A 150 13.07 -19.46 35.00
CA LEU A 150 13.20 -18.95 33.65
C LEU A 150 12.91 -17.46 33.65
N SER A 151 13.85 -16.67 33.13
CA SER A 151 13.65 -15.25 32.94
C SER A 151 14.08 -14.84 31.54
N GLY A 152 13.57 -13.69 31.11
CA GLY A 152 13.87 -13.16 29.79
C GLY A 152 13.24 -11.79 29.57
N ASN A 153 13.25 -11.36 28.32
CA ASN A 153 12.64 -10.12 27.88
C ASN A 153 11.90 -10.33 26.56
N LEU A 154 10.67 -9.84 26.50
CA LEU A 154 9.86 -9.72 25.30
C LEU A 154 10.06 -8.34 24.68
N SER A 155 10.53 -8.30 23.45
CA SER A 155 10.74 -7.06 22.70
C SER A 155 9.65 -6.87 21.65
N HIS A 156 9.00 -5.70 21.68
CA HIS A 156 8.09 -5.22 20.64
C HIS A 156 7.97 -3.69 20.73
N SER A 157 7.62 -3.00 19.64
CA SER A 157 7.46 -1.53 19.65
C SER A 157 6.33 -1.07 20.61
N SER A 158 5.32 -1.93 20.76
CA SER A 158 4.14 -1.71 21.59
C SER A 158 3.99 -2.93 22.50
N ILE A 159 4.72 -2.94 23.61
CA ILE A 159 4.75 -4.09 24.54
C ILE A 159 3.40 -4.30 25.26
N GLU A 160 2.64 -3.23 25.45
CA GLU A 160 1.34 -3.25 26.12
C GLU A 160 0.24 -3.98 25.34
N THR A 161 0.47 -4.24 24.04
CA THR A 161 -0.47 -4.94 23.17
C THR A 161 -0.12 -6.42 23.01
N CYS A 162 0.98 -6.87 23.65
CA CYS A 162 1.42 -8.24 23.58
C CYS A 162 0.55 -9.16 24.42
N GLU A 163 0.07 -10.23 23.78
CA GLU A 163 -0.43 -11.42 24.44
C GLU A 163 0.73 -12.42 24.55
N PHE A 164 1.19 -12.68 25.78
CA PHE A 164 2.28 -13.61 26.04
C PHE A 164 1.79 -14.79 26.85
N VAL A 165 1.90 -15.99 26.28
CA VAL A 165 1.37 -17.23 26.84
C VAL A 165 2.42 -18.33 26.86
N TRP A 166 2.23 -19.31 27.76
CA TRP A 166 3.05 -20.50 27.85
C TRP A 166 2.19 -21.75 28.07
N SER A 167 2.74 -22.92 27.72
CA SER A 167 2.15 -24.23 27.96
C SER A 167 3.21 -25.30 28.18
N ASP A 168 2.92 -26.29 29.00
CA ASP A 168 3.71 -27.52 29.15
C ASP A 168 3.24 -28.65 28.20
N SER A 169 2.23 -28.37 27.39
CA SER A 169 1.63 -29.28 26.41
C SER A 169 1.44 -28.57 25.06
N ASP A 170 0.35 -28.84 24.34
CA ASP A 170 0.04 -28.10 23.11
C ASP A 170 -0.52 -26.72 23.47
N ILE A 171 0.17 -25.68 22.98
CA ILE A 171 -0.16 -24.29 23.28
C ILE A 171 -1.46 -23.84 22.62
N ASP A 172 -1.87 -24.51 21.54
CA ASP A 172 -3.12 -24.21 20.83
C ASP A 172 -4.34 -24.79 21.57
N ASP A 173 -4.14 -25.82 22.41
CA ASP A 173 -5.18 -26.48 23.19
C ASP A 173 -5.35 -25.87 24.59
N SER A 174 -4.23 -25.59 25.27
CA SER A 174 -4.21 -25.05 26.62
C SER A 174 -2.99 -24.18 26.84
N SER A 175 -3.21 -22.97 27.33
CA SER A 175 -2.14 -22.02 27.61
C SER A 175 -2.47 -21.15 28.83
N LEU A 176 -1.41 -20.62 29.45
CA LEU A 176 -1.49 -19.72 30.59
C LEU A 176 -0.76 -18.42 30.26
N ASN A 177 -1.31 -17.30 30.72
CA ASN A 177 -0.68 -15.99 30.53
C ASN A 177 0.62 -15.89 31.33
N VAL A 178 1.66 -15.36 30.68
CA VAL A 178 2.90 -14.96 31.33
C VAL A 178 2.80 -13.48 31.71
N GLY A 179 3.08 -13.17 32.98
CA GLY A 179 3.16 -11.78 33.42
C GLY A 179 4.42 -11.11 32.88
N ILE A 180 4.23 -10.09 32.04
CA ILE A 180 5.30 -9.18 31.59
C ILE A 180 5.18 -7.85 32.32
N ASN A 181 6.31 -7.20 32.57
CA ASN A 181 6.32 -5.82 33.04
C ASN A 181 6.36 -4.81 31.88
N GLU A 182 6.33 -3.52 32.21
CA GLU A 182 6.34 -2.41 31.23
C GLU A 182 7.59 -2.39 30.33
N ASN A 183 8.66 -3.07 30.72
CA ASN A 183 9.90 -3.17 29.95
C ASN A 183 10.02 -4.51 29.19
N GLY A 184 8.95 -5.32 29.17
CA GLY A 184 8.91 -6.63 28.52
C GLY A 184 9.56 -7.77 29.32
N HIS A 185 10.14 -7.48 30.48
CA HIS A 185 10.79 -8.50 31.29
C HIS A 185 9.77 -9.42 31.98
N PHE A 186 10.06 -10.70 31.99
CA PHE A 186 9.26 -11.74 32.63
C PHE A 186 10.13 -12.69 33.45
N THR A 187 9.50 -13.35 34.41
CA THR A 187 10.10 -14.41 35.21
C THR A 187 9.04 -15.46 35.50
N MET A 188 9.41 -16.72 35.36
CA MET A 188 8.59 -17.88 35.66
C MET A 188 9.37 -18.82 36.56
N ASP A 189 8.71 -19.28 37.61
CA ASP A 189 9.28 -20.18 38.61
C ASP A 189 8.56 -21.53 38.54
N PHE A 190 9.32 -22.59 38.36
CA PHE A 190 8.86 -23.97 38.35
C PHE A 190 9.43 -24.68 39.59
N PRO A 191 8.69 -24.68 40.72
CA PRO A 191 9.19 -25.23 41.96
C PRO A 191 9.21 -26.77 41.93
N GLU A 192 10.15 -27.36 42.67
CA GLU A 192 10.21 -28.80 42.97
C GLU A 192 10.05 -29.71 41.74
N LEU A 193 10.88 -29.51 40.70
CA LEU A 193 10.79 -30.33 39.48
C LEU A 193 11.28 -31.77 39.72
N GLU A 194 10.36 -32.73 39.61
CA GLU A 194 10.64 -34.17 39.77
C GLU A 194 10.81 -34.92 38.43
N GLU A 195 10.22 -34.39 37.36
CA GLU A 195 10.20 -35.00 36.03
C GLU A 195 10.62 -34.00 34.93
N ASN A 196 11.03 -34.53 33.78
CA ASN A 196 11.38 -33.71 32.63
C ASN A 196 10.19 -32.84 32.22
N LEU A 197 10.45 -31.55 32.05
CA LEU A 197 9.44 -30.58 31.68
C LEU A 197 9.81 -29.97 30.33
N THR A 198 8.85 -29.96 29.40
CA THR A 198 8.97 -29.20 28.16
C THR A 198 7.98 -28.06 28.22
N ILE A 199 8.45 -26.84 28.04
CA ILE A 199 7.59 -25.67 27.97
C ILE A 199 7.71 -25.02 26.60
N THR A 200 6.59 -24.58 26.07
CA THR A 200 6.52 -23.74 24.87
C THR A 200 5.90 -22.41 25.25
N MET A 201 6.53 -21.33 24.83
CA MET A 201 6.04 -19.98 25.01
C MET A 201 5.76 -19.36 23.65
N GLU A 202 4.69 -18.58 23.57
CA GLU A 202 4.33 -17.83 22.38
C GLU A 202 3.95 -16.41 22.78
N ALA A 203 4.57 -15.44 22.12
CA ALA A 203 4.22 -14.04 22.22
C ALA A 203 3.63 -13.58 20.90
N LYS A 204 2.49 -12.91 20.96
CA LYS A 204 1.85 -12.26 19.82
C LYS A 204 1.59 -10.80 20.16
N CYS A 205 2.22 -9.90 19.42
CA CYS A 205 2.09 -8.46 19.65
C CYS A 205 1.63 -7.74 18.40
N GLY A 206 0.97 -6.60 18.58
CA GLY A 206 0.52 -5.71 17.51
C GLY A 206 -0.97 -5.38 17.59
N ILE A 207 -1.33 -4.21 17.07
CA ILE A 207 -2.70 -3.69 16.96
C ILE A 207 -3.24 -3.95 15.56
N ASN A 208 -2.52 -3.49 14.54
CA ASN A 208 -2.96 -3.61 13.14
C ASN A 208 -2.13 -4.64 12.37
N ILE A 209 -0.85 -4.76 12.70
CA ILE A 209 0.04 -5.77 12.15
C ILE A 209 0.55 -6.62 13.31
N THR A 210 0.04 -7.84 13.41
CA THR A 210 0.46 -8.74 14.48
C THR A 210 1.66 -9.58 14.05
N THR A 211 2.69 -9.61 14.88
CA THR A 211 3.84 -10.49 14.72
C THR A 211 3.87 -11.49 15.88
N THR A 212 4.48 -12.65 15.66
CA THR A 212 4.49 -13.75 16.62
C THR A 212 5.88 -14.35 16.71
N ASP A 213 6.30 -14.66 17.94
CA ASP A 213 7.49 -15.45 18.20
C ASP A 213 7.16 -16.60 19.15
N ARG A 214 7.84 -17.73 18.95
CA ARG A 214 7.58 -18.98 19.66
C ARG A 214 8.89 -19.65 20.03
N VAL A 215 9.05 -19.97 21.32
CA VAL A 215 10.26 -20.60 21.86
C VAL A 215 9.90 -21.80 22.70
N THR A 216 10.60 -22.92 22.48
CA THR A 216 10.44 -24.17 23.25
C THR A 216 11.70 -24.46 24.03
N ILE A 217 11.53 -24.85 25.30
CA ILE A 217 12.60 -25.15 26.25
C ILE A 217 12.36 -26.54 26.82
N HIS A 218 13.45 -27.28 27.03
CA HIS A 218 13.42 -28.59 27.64
C HIS A 218 14.26 -28.59 28.92
N TYR A 219 13.61 -28.85 30.05
CA TYR A 219 14.26 -29.15 31.32
C TYR A 219 14.45 -30.66 31.46
N ILE A 220 15.67 -31.06 31.81
CA ILE A 220 16.05 -32.45 32.05
C ILE A 220 16.32 -32.60 33.54
N VAL A 221 15.57 -33.48 34.20
CA VAL A 221 15.73 -33.75 35.63
C VAL A 221 16.68 -34.92 35.85
N GLU A 222 17.81 -34.64 36.50
CA GLU A 222 18.77 -35.66 36.92
C GLU A 222 18.38 -36.25 38.27
N LYS A 223 18.15 -37.57 38.30
CA LYS A 223 17.94 -38.32 39.53
C LYS A 223 19.31 -38.66 40.13
N SER A 224 19.54 -38.28 41.38
CA SER A 224 20.78 -38.68 42.07
C SER A 224 20.81 -40.20 42.27
N GLU A 225 21.95 -40.84 42.01
CA GLU A 225 22.12 -42.31 42.15
C GLU A 225 21.94 -42.84 43.60
N ALA A 226 21.75 -41.95 44.59
CA ALA A 226 21.68 -42.32 46.01
C ALA A 226 20.41 -43.11 46.40
N ASP A 227 19.29 -42.96 45.68
CA ASP A 227 18.02 -43.64 46.01
C ASP A 227 17.88 -45.05 45.41
N SER A 228 18.89 -45.54 44.69
CA SER A 228 18.87 -46.89 44.09
C SER A 228 19.42 -47.99 45.01
N SER A 229 19.84 -47.66 46.24
CA SER A 229 20.58 -48.59 47.12
C SER A 229 19.86 -49.05 48.39
N SER A 230 18.56 -48.82 48.51
CA SER A 230 17.74 -49.37 49.60
C SER A 230 16.49 -50.09 49.10
N ASN A 231 16.67 -51.35 48.68
CA ASN A 231 15.72 -52.43 48.91
C ASN A 231 16.39 -53.81 48.82
#